data_AF-A0A6G3XBS5-F1
#
_entry.id   AF-A0A6G3XBS5-F1
#
_cell.length_a   1.000
_cell.length_b   1.000
_cell.length_c   1.000
_cell.angle_alpha   90.00
_cell.angle_beta   90.00
_cell.angle_gamma   90.00
#
_symmetry.space_group_name_H-M   'P 1'
#
loop_
_entity.id
_entity.type
_entity.pdbx_description
1 polymer ?
#
loop_
_entity_poly.entity_id
_entity_poly.type
_entity_poly.pdbx_seq_one_letter_code
_entity_poly.pdbx_strand_id
1 'polypeptide(L)'
;LRARYGDRVEIRLRHFPLDKHKHAYAAAQAAEEATVQGKGWPYIEALLSRTADLGRTGEPVLLDVARELGLDAEEFDTALIDGRHLL
;
A
#
# COMPACT_ATOMS: atom_id res chain seq x y z
N LEU A 1 -6.13 -12.77 13.30
CA LEU A 1 -6.82 -13.75 12.43
C LEU A 1 -5.91 -14.88 11.99
N ARG A 2 -4.83 -14.61 11.24
CA ARG A 2 -3.85 -15.63 10.81
C ARG A 2 -3.35 -16.52 11.95
N ALA A 3 -2.91 -15.91 13.06
CA ALA A 3 -2.41 -16.64 14.23
C ALA A 3 -3.44 -17.63 14.86
N ARG A 4 -4.74 -17.38 14.72
CA ARG A 4 -5.81 -18.20 15.33
C ARG A 4 -6.39 -19.22 14.34
N TYR A 5 -6.47 -18.86 13.06
CA TYR A 5 -7.21 -19.62 12.06
C TYR A 5 -6.31 -20.31 11.02
N GLY A 6 -5.04 -19.91 10.88
CA GLY A 6 -4.13 -20.44 9.87
C GLY A 6 -4.76 -20.33 8.48
N ASP A 7 -4.60 -21.39 7.70
CA ASP A 7 -5.08 -21.46 6.31
C ASP A 7 -6.56 -21.86 6.18
N ARG A 8 -7.29 -21.98 7.30
CA ARG A 8 -8.73 -22.28 7.28
C ARG A 8 -9.57 -21.10 6.79
N VAL A 9 -8.97 -19.92 6.66
CA VAL A 9 -9.62 -18.69 6.20
C VAL A 9 -8.67 -17.96 5.26
N GLU A 10 -9.16 -17.66 4.06
CA GLU A 10 -8.46 -16.78 3.13
C GLU A 10 -8.76 -15.31 3.47
N ILE A 11 -7.71 -14.50 3.67
CA ILE A 11 -7.85 -13.06 3.92
C ILE A 11 -7.59 -12.32 2.62
N ARG A 12 -8.61 -11.64 2.11
CA ARG A 12 -8.50 -10.72 0.96
C ARG A 12 -8.68 -9.29 1.42
N LEU A 13 -7.76 -8.42 1.05
CA LEU A 13 -7.91 -6.98 1.21
C LEU A 13 -8.69 -6.43 0.00
N ARG A 14 -9.60 -5.49 0.25
CA ARG A 14 -10.27 -4.71 -0.79
C ARG A 14 -10.19 -3.24 -0.42
N HIS A 15 -9.68 -2.43 -1.34
CA HIS A 15 -9.56 -1.00 -1.13
C HIS A 15 -10.92 -0.32 -1.15
N PHE A 16 -11.09 0.63 -0.23
CA PHE A 16 -12.26 1.50 -0.17
C PHE A 16 -11.80 2.93 0.17
N PRO A 17 -11.09 3.59 -0.77
CA PRO A 17 -10.61 4.95 -0.54
C PRO A 17 -11.81 5.89 -0.41
N LEU A 18 -11.78 6.75 0.61
CA LEU A 18 -12.82 7.76 0.85
C LEU A 18 -12.27 9.14 0.52
N ASP A 19 -13.05 9.98 -0.15
CA ASP A 19 -12.64 11.34 -0.58
C ASP A 19 -12.15 12.22 0.58
N LYS A 20 -12.70 12.03 1.78
CA LYS A 20 -12.27 12.76 3.00
C LYS A 20 -10.85 12.40 3.46
N HIS A 21 -10.26 11.34 2.92
CA HIS A 21 -8.91 10.87 3.23
C HIS A 21 -7.99 11.18 2.05
N LYS A 22 -7.35 12.35 2.11
CA LYS A 22 -6.51 12.92 1.05
C LYS A 22 -5.57 11.92 0.35
N HIS A 23 -4.95 11.01 1.11
CA HIS A 23 -3.95 10.07 0.59
C HIS A 23 -4.48 8.64 0.39
N ALA A 24 -5.78 8.40 0.52
CA ALA A 24 -6.33 7.04 0.47
C ALA A 24 -6.24 6.41 -0.92
N TYR A 25 -6.47 7.19 -1.99
CA TYR A 25 -6.33 6.72 -3.36
C TYR A 25 -4.88 6.33 -3.69
N ALA A 26 -3.92 7.23 -3.43
CA ALA A 26 -2.50 6.95 -3.64
C ALA A 26 -2.02 5.74 -2.81
N ALA A 27 -2.45 5.63 -1.56
CA ALA A 27 -2.10 4.48 -0.72
C ALA A 27 -2.67 3.15 -1.25
N ALA A 28 -3.86 3.17 -1.86
CA ALA A 28 -4.45 1.99 -2.49
C ALA A 28 -3.64 1.58 -3.73
N GLN A 29 -3.31 2.53 -4.61
CA GLN A 29 -2.51 2.27 -5.80
C GLN A 29 -1.13 1.72 -5.45
N ALA A 30 -0.47 2.28 -4.43
CA ALA A 30 0.84 1.79 -3.98
C ALA A 30 0.76 0.37 -3.39
N ALA A 31 -0.35 0.00 -2.72
CA ALA A 31 -0.55 -1.35 -2.22
C ALA A 31 -0.79 -2.38 -3.34
N GLU A 32 -1.47 -1.98 -4.42
CA GLU A 32 -1.62 -2.81 -5.62
C GLU A 32 -0.27 -2.98 -6.34
N GLU A 33 0.53 -1.91 -6.45
CA GLU A 33 1.89 -2.01 -7.00
C GLU A 33 2.78 -2.95 -6.19
N ALA A 34 2.74 -2.85 -4.86
CA ALA A 34 3.44 -3.79 -3.97
C ALA A 34 3.00 -5.24 -4.21
N THR A 35 1.72 -5.45 -4.53
CA THR A 35 1.16 -6.77 -4.82
C THR A 35 1.69 -7.31 -6.15
N VAL A 36 1.76 -6.48 -7.19
CA VAL A 36 2.38 -6.82 -8.48
C VAL A 36 3.84 -7.25 -8.30
N GLN A 37 4.58 -6.55 -7.43
CA GLN A 37 5.96 -6.87 -7.11
C GLN A 37 6.14 -8.01 -6.08
N GLY A 38 5.03 -8.63 -5.64
CA GLY A 38 5.05 -9.82 -4.79
C GLY A 38 5.19 -9.56 -3.28
N LYS A 39 5.12 -8.31 -2.80
CA LYS A 39 5.18 -7.95 -1.36
C LYS A 39 3.99 -7.12 -0.89
N GLY A 40 2.79 -7.41 -1.40
CA GLY A 40 1.55 -6.72 -1.01
C GLY A 40 1.33 -6.70 0.52
N TRP A 41 1.28 -7.87 1.17
CA TRP A 41 1.06 -7.94 2.63
C TRP A 41 2.14 -7.23 3.47
N PRO A 42 3.45 -7.48 3.24
CA PRO A 42 4.50 -6.72 3.92
C PRO A 42 4.35 -5.21 3.76
N TYR A 43 4.02 -4.74 2.55
CA TYR A 43 3.83 -3.31 2.28
C TYR A 43 2.61 -2.74 3.01
N ILE A 44 1.47 -3.43 2.96
CA ILE A 44 0.24 -3.04 3.65
C ILE A 44 0.49 -2.92 5.16
N GLU A 45 1.14 -3.91 5.79
CA GLU A 45 1.43 -3.88 7.22
C GLU A 45 2.38 -2.73 7.60
N ALA A 46 3.42 -2.51 6.79
CA ALA A 46 4.39 -1.45 6.98
C ALA A 46 3.78 -0.05 6.81
N LEU A 47 2.89 0.14 5.84
CA LEU A 47 2.22 1.40 5.59
C LEU A 47 1.14 1.70 6.63
N LEU A 48 0.36 0.69 7.05
CA LEU A 48 -0.64 0.85 8.12
C LEU A 48 0.00 1.32 9.43
N SER A 49 1.23 0.85 9.70
CA SER A 49 2.03 1.27 10.85
C SER A 49 2.51 2.73 10.77
N ARG A 50 2.44 3.37 9.60
CA ARG A 50 2.90 4.75 9.30
C ARG A 50 1.79 5.69 8.84
N THR A 51 0.53 5.35 9.14
CA THR A 51 -0.64 6.17 8.74
C THR A 51 -0.58 7.60 9.26
N ALA A 52 -0.04 7.81 10.46
CA ALA A 52 0.18 9.16 11.02
C ALA A 52 1.20 9.97 10.20
N ASP A 53 2.27 9.33 9.75
CA ASP A 53 3.29 9.97 8.92
C ASP A 53 2.73 10.24 7.52
N LEU A 54 2.02 9.28 6.92
CA LEU A 54 1.32 9.48 5.64
C LEU A 54 0.37 10.68 5.71
N GLY A 55 -0.34 10.88 6.83
CA GLY A 55 -1.20 12.04 7.03
C GLY A 55 -0.43 13.36 7.15
N ARG A 56 0.79 13.35 7.69
CA ARG A 56 1.61 14.55 7.95
C ARG A 56 2.49 14.94 6.76
N THR A 57 3.15 13.97 6.14
CA THR A 57 4.16 14.18 5.09
C THR A 57 3.68 13.79 3.70
N GLY A 58 2.60 12.99 3.60
CA GLY A 58 1.98 12.61 2.33
C GLY A 58 2.66 11.45 1.62
N GLU A 59 2.51 11.45 0.29
CA GLU A 59 2.93 10.37 -0.62
C GLU A 59 4.41 9.95 -0.56
N PRO A 60 5.40 10.79 -0.16
CA PRO A 60 6.77 10.32 0.02
C PRO A 60 6.90 9.09 0.94
N VAL A 61 6.00 8.95 1.93
CA VAL A 61 5.97 7.78 2.83
C VAL A 61 5.71 6.48 2.07
N LEU A 62 4.94 6.54 0.97
CA LEU A 62 4.65 5.36 0.14
C LEU A 62 5.94 4.83 -0.51
N LEU A 63 6.75 5.74 -1.07
CA LEU A 63 8.04 5.42 -1.67
C LEU A 63 9.07 4.96 -0.64
N ASP A 64 9.09 5.58 0.53
CA ASP A 64 10.02 5.19 1.61
C ASP A 64 9.73 3.77 2.11
N VAL A 65 8.46 3.41 2.31
CA VAL A 65 8.06 2.05 2.67
C VAL A 65 8.46 1.06 1.56
N ALA A 66 8.29 1.41 0.29
CA ALA A 66 8.71 0.57 -0.82
C ALA A 66 10.23 0.32 -0.80
N ARG A 67 11.03 1.38 -0.64
CA ARG A 67 12.50 1.28 -0.55
C ARG A 67 12.96 0.40 0.61
N GLU A 68 12.40 0.61 1.79
CA GLU A 68 12.74 -0.19 2.99
C GLU A 68 12.46 -1.68 2.80
N LEU A 69 11.41 -2.02 2.06
CA LEU A 69 11.05 -3.40 1.76
C LEU A 69 11.82 -3.98 0.57
N GLY A 70 12.71 -3.22 -0.08
CA GLY A 70 13.41 -3.63 -1.30
C GLY A 70 12.43 -3.91 -2.44
N LEU A 71 11.45 -3.02 -2.61
CA LEU A 71 10.58 -2.92 -3.78
C LEU A 71 11.18 -1.88 -4.73
N ASP A 72 10.80 -1.95 -6.01
CA ASP A 72 11.18 -0.99 -7.01
C ASP A 72 10.38 0.30 -6.82
N ALA A 73 11.00 1.29 -6.19
CA ALA A 73 10.34 2.57 -5.90
C ALA A 73 10.15 3.45 -7.15
N GLU A 74 10.89 3.23 -8.24
CA GLU A 74 10.68 3.96 -9.50
C GLU A 74 9.39 3.49 -10.17
N GLU A 75 9.09 2.19 -10.09
CA GLU A 75 7.81 1.63 -10.55
C GLU A 75 6.62 2.14 -9.71
N PHE A 76 6.80 2.38 -8.40
CA PHE A 76 5.78 3.02 -7.58
C PHE A 76 5.52 4.46 -8.00
N ASP A 77 6.58 5.25 -8.19
CA ASP A 77 6.47 6.64 -8.62
C ASP A 77 5.72 6.73 -9.96
N THR A 78 6.09 5.85 -10.90
CA THR A 78 5.42 5.72 -12.19
C THR A 78 3.95 5.33 -12.04
N ALA A 79 3.64 4.30 -11.24
CA ALA A 79 2.27 3.80 -11.04
C ALA A 79 1.34 4.85 -10.39
N LEU A 80 1.89 5.70 -9.53
CA LEU A 80 1.16 6.80 -8.89
C LEU A 80 0.88 7.94 -9.88
N ILE A 81 1.79 8.19 -10.82
CA ILE A 81 1.65 9.23 -11.85
C ILE A 81 0.68 8.79 -12.96
N ASP A 82 0.88 7.59 -13.52
CA ASP A 82 0.10 7.10 -14.66
C ASP A 82 -1.28 6.55 -14.26
N GLY A 83 -1.46 6.26 -12.97
CA GLY A 83 -2.71 5.76 -12.43
C GLY A 83 -3.07 4.35 -12.90
N ARG A 84 -2.09 3.51 -13.25
CA ARG A 84 -2.35 2.15 -13.77
C ARG A 84 -3.12 1.23 -12.81
N HIS A 85 -3.14 1.57 -11.52
CA HIS A 85 -3.92 0.89 -10.46
C HIS A 85 -5.17 1.67 -10.01
N LEU A 86 -5.66 2.61 -10.83
CA LEU A 86 -6.92 3.31 -10.53
C LEU A 86 -8.07 2.30 -10.39
N LEU A 87 -8.78 2.41 -9.26
CA LEU A 87 -9.91 1.55 -8.86
C LEU A 87 -11.24 2.04 -9.45
#